data_AF-A0AA42ZXZ0-F1
#
_entry.id   AF-A0AA42ZXZ0-F1
#
_cell.length_a   1.000
_cell.length_b   1.000
_cell.length_c   1.000
_cell.angle_alpha   90.00
_cell.angle_beta   90.00
_cell.angle_gamma   90.00
#
_symmetry.space_group_name_H-M   'P 1'
#
loop_
_entity.id
_entity.type
_entity.pdbx_description
1 polymer ?
#
loop_
_entity_poly.entity_id
_entity_poly.type
_entity_poly.pdbx_seq_one_letter_code
_entity_poly.pdbx_strand_id
1 'polypeptide(L)'
;MLVLIKNGITAAFVVLLSFAPITTVQAADIDFSCMSHKVWPKSHLSNRYRGFDVVLQNNCPGPVYWSMCIERINAESSSVWETLKPSGYVEAEKKARVNLQTKKNKGKTTFRQRYEEFYVNIGYSIESAASVECVANACEASKRDLRKAIQSNEMDWEKAERALQSKIASECPDTGWDTATRQECELQVRSDSAEQIGQFSDRDAELREQMAAIDPDRCTVYSGALVNE
;
A
#
# COMPACT_ATOMS: atom_id res chain seq x y z
N MET A 1 -90.43 -3.28 -21.09
CA MET A 1 -91.38 -2.61 -20.18
C MET A 1 -90.56 -1.97 -19.07
N LEU A 2 -90.51 -0.63 -19.03
CA LEU A 2 -89.82 0.13 -17.98
C LEU A 2 -90.52 -0.14 -16.64
N VAL A 3 -89.76 -0.56 -15.63
CA VAL A 3 -90.07 -0.23 -14.23
C VAL A 3 -88.76 0.20 -13.58
N LEU A 4 -88.73 1.47 -13.20
CA LEU A 4 -87.67 2.16 -12.48
C LEU A 4 -88.13 2.25 -11.02
N ILE A 5 -87.49 1.55 -10.09
CA ILE A 5 -87.53 1.90 -8.66
C ILE A 5 -86.12 1.75 -8.07
N LYS A 6 -85.74 2.82 -7.37
CA LYS A 6 -84.46 3.18 -6.76
C LYS A 6 -84.08 2.32 -5.55
N ASN A 7 -82.80 2.47 -5.18
CA ASN A 7 -82.11 2.12 -3.92
C ASN A 7 -81.48 0.71 -3.99
N GLY A 8 -80.18 0.55 -4.23
CA GLY A 8 -79.07 1.30 -3.65
C GLY A 8 -78.46 0.47 -2.51
N ILE A 9 -77.93 -0.72 -2.82
CA ILE A 9 -77.06 -1.49 -1.93
C ILE A 9 -75.89 -1.97 -2.77
N THR A 10 -74.77 -1.29 -2.61
CA THR A 10 -73.47 -1.58 -3.19
C THR A 10 -72.99 -2.92 -2.63
N ALA A 11 -72.86 -3.93 -3.48
CA ALA A 11 -72.24 -5.21 -3.12
C ALA A 11 -70.75 -4.98 -2.85
N ALA A 12 -70.32 -5.13 -1.60
CA ALA A 12 -68.92 -5.10 -1.22
C ALA A 12 -68.27 -6.46 -1.58
N PHE A 13 -67.48 -6.47 -2.65
CA PHE A 13 -66.56 -7.57 -2.97
C PHE A 13 -65.36 -7.48 -2.02
N VAL A 14 -65.28 -8.38 -1.04
CA VAL A 14 -64.10 -8.51 -0.16
C VAL A 14 -63.05 -9.31 -0.91
N VAL A 15 -62.01 -8.63 -1.40
CA VAL A 15 -60.79 -9.28 -1.90
C VAL A 15 -59.96 -9.71 -0.69
N LEU A 16 -59.94 -11.02 -0.41
CA LEU A 16 -59.01 -11.63 0.53
C LEU A 16 -57.59 -11.55 -0.05
N LEU A 17 -56.86 -10.50 0.33
CA LEU A 17 -55.41 -10.42 0.15
C LEU A 17 -54.75 -11.47 1.05
N SER A 18 -54.34 -12.59 0.45
CA SER A 18 -53.47 -13.57 1.08
C SER A 18 -52.13 -12.91 1.39
N PHE A 19 -51.97 -12.40 2.61
CA PHE A 19 -50.67 -11.98 3.14
C PHE A 19 -49.82 -13.24 3.34
N ALA A 20 -49.19 -13.72 2.27
CA ALA A 20 -48.08 -14.64 2.40
C ALA A 20 -46.97 -13.89 3.15
N PRO A 21 -46.42 -14.44 4.25
CA PRO A 21 -45.26 -13.83 4.89
C PRO A 21 -44.14 -13.79 3.86
N ILE A 22 -43.71 -12.58 3.51
CA ILE A 22 -42.46 -12.36 2.79
C ILE A 22 -41.38 -12.86 3.73
N THR A 23 -40.94 -14.10 3.54
CA THR A 23 -39.72 -14.60 4.15
C THR A 23 -38.58 -13.79 3.55
N THR A 24 -38.07 -12.84 4.33
CA THR A 24 -36.79 -12.20 4.04
C THR A 24 -35.73 -13.29 4.10
N VAL A 25 -35.46 -13.93 2.97
CA VAL A 25 -34.25 -14.73 2.81
C VAL A 25 -33.11 -13.74 2.98
N GLN A 26 -32.43 -13.79 4.12
CA GLN A 26 -31.16 -13.10 4.27
C GLN A 26 -30.25 -13.67 3.19
N ALA A 27 -29.87 -12.85 2.22
CA ALA A 27 -28.85 -13.22 1.26
C ALA A 27 -27.63 -13.64 2.08
N ALA A 28 -27.18 -14.88 1.89
CA ALA A 28 -25.92 -15.31 2.48
C ALA A 28 -24.83 -14.33 2.00
N ASP A 29 -23.99 -13.86 2.93
CA ASP A 29 -22.82 -13.07 2.56
C ASP A 29 -22.05 -13.85 1.48
N ILE A 30 -21.87 -13.21 0.33
CA ILE A 30 -21.21 -13.83 -0.81
C ILE A 30 -19.74 -14.04 -0.43
N ASP A 31 -19.33 -15.30 -0.35
CA ASP A 31 -17.94 -15.65 -0.07
C ASP A 31 -17.07 -15.49 -1.32
N PHE A 32 -16.05 -14.65 -1.22
CA PHE A 32 -15.04 -14.43 -2.26
C PHE A 32 -13.69 -15.10 -1.93
N SER A 33 -13.66 -16.13 -1.08
CA SER A 33 -12.45 -16.91 -0.75
C SER A 33 -11.76 -17.52 -1.98
N CYS A 34 -12.50 -17.74 -3.08
CA CYS A 34 -11.97 -18.18 -4.38
C CYS A 34 -11.22 -17.08 -5.15
N MET A 35 -11.33 -15.82 -4.73
CA MET A 35 -10.53 -14.72 -5.25
C MET A 35 -9.21 -14.60 -4.49
N SER A 36 -8.12 -14.35 -5.22
CA SER A 36 -6.84 -14.03 -4.60
C SER A 36 -6.16 -12.87 -5.30
N HIS A 37 -5.32 -12.16 -4.56
CA HIS A 37 -4.49 -11.09 -5.11
C HIS A 37 -3.06 -11.24 -4.63
N LYS A 38 -2.12 -10.77 -5.46
CA LYS A 38 -0.71 -10.67 -5.11
C LYS A 38 -0.11 -9.41 -5.74
N VAL A 39 0.81 -8.76 -5.03
CA VAL A 39 1.59 -7.64 -5.55
C VAL A 39 3.01 -8.12 -5.84
N TRP A 40 3.41 -8.06 -7.11
CA TRP A 40 4.69 -8.58 -7.60
C TRP A 40 5.59 -7.42 -8.03
N PRO A 41 6.80 -7.29 -7.48
CA PRO A 41 7.77 -6.35 -8.02
C PRO A 41 8.20 -6.79 -9.43
N LYS A 42 8.38 -5.83 -10.32
CA LYS A 42 9.02 -6.06 -11.62
C LYS A 42 10.52 -5.81 -11.55
N SER A 43 11.22 -6.33 -12.54
CA SER A 43 12.57 -5.89 -12.87
C SER A 43 12.61 -4.36 -12.96
N HIS A 44 13.70 -3.79 -12.47
CA HIS A 44 13.94 -2.36 -12.40
C HIS A 44 13.71 -1.71 -13.77
N LEU A 45 12.78 -0.75 -13.87
CA LEU A 45 12.44 -0.12 -15.15
C LEU A 45 13.49 0.93 -15.53
N SER A 46 13.96 1.71 -14.54
CA SER A 46 15.14 2.58 -14.61
C SER A 46 15.48 3.11 -13.22
N ASN A 47 16.61 3.82 -13.05
CA ASN A 47 16.99 4.47 -11.79
C ASN A 47 15.95 5.46 -11.23
N ARG A 48 14.96 5.87 -12.03
CA ARG A 48 13.88 6.78 -11.60
C ARG A 48 12.58 6.06 -11.26
N TYR A 49 12.39 4.83 -11.73
CA TYR A 49 11.10 4.14 -11.66
C TYR A 49 11.26 2.65 -11.29
N ARG A 50 10.41 2.19 -10.37
CA ARG A 50 10.18 0.76 -10.12
C ARG A 50 8.78 0.36 -10.58
N GLY A 51 8.68 -0.80 -11.22
CA GLY A 51 7.42 -1.36 -11.68
C GLY A 51 6.87 -2.39 -10.69
N PHE A 52 5.54 -2.49 -10.61
CA PHE A 52 4.82 -3.49 -9.86
C PHE A 52 3.63 -4.00 -10.67
N ASP A 53 3.26 -5.26 -10.45
CA ASP A 53 1.99 -5.83 -10.90
C ASP A 53 1.12 -6.17 -9.70
N VAL A 54 -0.09 -5.61 -9.67
CA VAL A 54 -1.17 -6.12 -8.83
C VAL A 54 -1.93 -7.14 -9.66
N VAL A 55 -1.80 -8.43 -9.32
CA VAL A 55 -2.41 -9.54 -10.04
C VAL A 55 -3.59 -10.06 -9.24
N LEU A 56 -4.75 -10.09 -9.86
CA LEU A 56 -5.96 -10.72 -9.36
C LEU A 56 -6.14 -12.06 -10.07
N GLN A 57 -6.47 -13.10 -9.31
CA GLN A 57 -6.86 -14.42 -9.85
C GLN A 57 -8.28 -14.73 -9.41
N ASN A 58 -9.13 -15.04 -10.39
CA ASN A 58 -10.48 -15.54 -10.15
C ASN A 58 -10.50 -17.05 -10.28
N ASN A 59 -10.71 -17.77 -9.18
CA ASN A 59 -10.99 -19.21 -9.19
C ASN A 59 -12.45 -19.52 -8.83
N CYS A 60 -13.30 -18.50 -8.81
CA CYS A 60 -14.73 -18.63 -8.58
C CYS A 60 -15.43 -19.20 -9.82
N PRO A 61 -16.60 -19.83 -9.68
CA PRO A 61 -17.30 -20.50 -10.78
C PRO A 61 -17.90 -19.55 -11.84
N GLY A 62 -17.78 -18.23 -11.65
CA GLY A 62 -18.34 -17.22 -12.55
C GLY A 62 -17.49 -15.95 -12.60
N PRO A 63 -17.86 -14.99 -13.46
CA PRO A 63 -17.19 -13.70 -13.52
C PRO A 63 -17.35 -12.96 -12.20
N VAL A 64 -16.28 -12.27 -11.79
CA VAL A 64 -16.26 -11.45 -10.58
C VAL A 64 -15.89 -10.03 -10.97
N TYR A 65 -16.68 -9.07 -10.51
CA TYR A 65 -16.29 -7.67 -10.56
C TYR A 65 -15.27 -7.39 -9.46
N TRP A 66 -14.21 -6.68 -9.81
CA TRP A 66 -13.21 -6.21 -8.86
C TRP A 66 -13.10 -4.70 -8.95
N SER A 67 -12.80 -4.10 -7.80
CA SER A 67 -12.43 -2.71 -7.66
C SER A 67 -11.27 -2.64 -6.69
N MET A 68 -10.41 -1.64 -6.83
CA MET A 68 -9.34 -1.42 -5.87
C MET A 68 -9.12 0.06 -5.63
N CYS A 69 -8.67 0.40 -4.42
CA CYS A 69 -8.09 1.70 -4.13
C CYS A 69 -6.58 1.54 -3.94
N ILE A 70 -5.81 2.25 -4.76
CA ILE A 70 -4.35 2.29 -4.71
C ILE A 70 -3.95 3.70 -4.31
N GLU A 71 -3.30 3.84 -3.16
CA GLU A 71 -2.86 5.14 -2.66
C GLU A 71 -1.34 5.18 -2.70
N ARG A 72 -0.79 6.06 -3.54
CA ARG A 72 0.64 6.32 -3.54
C ARG A 72 0.98 7.32 -2.45
N ILE A 73 2.08 7.05 -1.78
CA ILE A 73 2.52 7.74 -0.59
C ILE A 73 3.98 8.15 -0.75
N ASN A 74 4.28 9.35 -0.28
CA ASN A 74 5.66 9.79 -0.12
C ASN A 74 6.31 9.04 1.05
N ALA A 75 7.41 8.33 0.82
CA ALA A 75 8.03 7.48 1.85
C ALA A 75 8.64 8.27 3.03
N GLU A 76 8.89 9.58 2.86
CA GLU A 76 9.39 10.47 3.91
C GLU A 76 8.24 11.09 4.71
N SER A 77 7.30 11.77 4.05
CA SER A 77 6.20 12.48 4.74
C SER A 77 5.01 11.60 5.10
N SER A 78 4.95 10.37 4.58
CA SER A 78 3.83 9.44 4.74
C SER A 78 2.47 10.00 4.25
N SER A 79 2.50 11.05 3.43
CA SER A 79 1.29 11.68 2.89
C SER A 79 0.87 11.04 1.57
N VAL A 80 -0.42 10.78 1.43
CA VAL A 80 -1.04 10.38 0.15
C VAL A 80 -0.96 11.55 -0.82
N TRP A 81 -0.49 11.29 -2.04
CA TRP A 81 -0.37 12.32 -3.09
C TRP A 81 -1.05 11.92 -4.40
N GLU A 82 -1.35 10.63 -4.60
CA GLU A 82 -2.15 10.15 -5.73
C GLU A 82 -3.00 8.96 -5.29
N THR A 83 -4.27 8.96 -5.72
CA THR A 83 -5.20 7.85 -5.51
C THR A 83 -5.69 7.34 -6.85
N LEU A 84 -5.51 6.05 -7.12
CA LEU A 84 -5.98 5.38 -8.33
C LEU A 84 -7.09 4.39 -7.96
N LYS A 85 -8.16 4.38 -8.75
CA LYS A 85 -9.33 3.49 -8.53
C LYS A 85 -9.68 2.66 -9.77
N PRO A 86 -8.78 1.77 -10.22
CA PRO A 86 -9.10 0.88 -11.33
C PRO A 86 -10.12 -0.18 -10.89
N SER A 87 -10.94 -0.60 -11.84
CA SER A 87 -11.95 -1.64 -11.64
C SER A 87 -12.24 -2.35 -12.95
N GLY A 88 -12.91 -3.50 -12.87
CA GLY A 88 -13.29 -4.27 -14.04
C GLY A 88 -13.87 -5.63 -13.68
N TYR A 89 -14.10 -6.45 -14.70
CA TYR A 89 -14.49 -7.84 -14.54
C TYR A 89 -13.30 -8.75 -14.79
N VAL A 90 -13.30 -9.91 -14.13
CA VAL A 90 -12.41 -11.02 -14.44
C VAL A 90 -13.25 -12.29 -14.56
N GLU A 91 -13.18 -12.92 -15.73
CA GLU A 91 -13.88 -14.18 -16.00
C GLU A 91 -13.37 -15.32 -15.10
N ALA A 92 -14.16 -16.38 -14.96
CA ALA A 92 -13.77 -17.58 -14.21
C ALA A 92 -12.42 -18.13 -14.72
N GLU A 93 -11.57 -18.55 -13.78
CA GLU A 93 -10.21 -19.08 -14.02
C GLU A 93 -9.22 -18.11 -14.70
N LYS A 94 -9.60 -16.83 -14.88
CA LYS A 94 -8.74 -15.81 -15.50
C LYS A 94 -8.02 -14.92 -14.47
N LYS A 95 -7.08 -14.14 -15.00
CA LYS A 95 -6.32 -13.12 -14.26
C LYS A 95 -6.60 -11.74 -14.79
N ALA A 96 -6.66 -10.77 -13.88
CA ALA A 96 -6.54 -9.35 -14.20
C ALA A 96 -5.20 -8.82 -13.65
N ARG A 97 -4.64 -7.81 -14.32
CA ARG A 97 -3.35 -7.22 -13.94
C ARG A 97 -3.43 -5.70 -14.02
N VAL A 98 -3.12 -5.05 -12.91
CA VAL A 98 -2.90 -3.60 -12.86
C VAL A 98 -1.40 -3.36 -12.79
N ASN A 99 -0.87 -2.65 -13.78
CA ASN A 99 0.53 -2.29 -13.85
C ASN A 99 0.72 -0.95 -13.12
N LEU A 100 1.58 -0.93 -12.11
CA LEU A 100 1.92 0.26 -11.35
C LEU A 100 3.39 0.63 -11.55
N GLN A 101 3.66 1.93 -11.50
CA GLN A 101 5.01 2.47 -11.50
C GLN A 101 5.15 3.44 -10.33
N THR A 102 6.13 3.19 -9.47
CA THR A 102 6.52 4.08 -8.37
C THR A 102 7.76 4.85 -8.78
N LYS A 103 7.78 6.14 -8.51
CA LYS A 103 8.92 7.01 -8.84
C LYS A 103 9.85 7.13 -7.64
N LYS A 104 11.08 7.56 -7.89
CA LYS A 104 11.99 8.02 -6.83
C LYS A 104 11.31 9.17 -6.07
N ASN A 105 11.24 9.08 -4.74
CA ASN A 105 10.67 10.18 -3.93
C ASN A 105 11.50 11.45 -4.13
N LYS A 106 10.78 12.57 -4.24
CA LYS A 106 11.36 13.91 -4.17
C LYS A 106 11.39 14.35 -2.70
N GLY A 107 12.21 13.68 -1.90
CA GLY A 107 12.41 14.00 -0.49
C GLY A 107 13.28 15.23 -0.29
N LYS A 108 13.37 15.72 0.95
CA LYS A 108 14.22 16.88 1.31
C LYS A 108 15.69 16.51 1.39
N THR A 109 16.00 15.26 1.68
CA THR A 109 17.36 14.74 1.79
C THR A 109 17.75 13.85 0.62
N THR A 110 19.05 13.80 0.32
CA THR A 110 19.66 12.82 -0.59
C THR A 110 20.12 11.56 0.13
N PHE A 111 20.19 11.58 1.46
CA PHE A 111 20.57 10.42 2.25
C PHE A 111 19.49 9.36 2.19
N ARG A 112 19.89 8.13 1.80
CA ARG A 112 19.03 6.95 1.74
C ARG A 112 17.69 7.19 1.05
N GLN A 113 17.71 7.85 -0.10
CA GLN A 113 16.51 8.10 -0.91
C GLN A 113 15.76 6.80 -1.24
N ARG A 114 14.43 6.87 -1.24
CA ARG A 114 13.54 5.72 -1.47
C ARG A 114 12.61 5.96 -2.64
N TYR A 115 12.15 4.87 -3.26
CA TYR A 115 10.99 4.95 -4.15
C TYR A 115 9.72 5.27 -3.35
N GLU A 116 8.74 5.88 -3.99
CA GLU A 116 7.38 6.05 -3.47
C GLU A 116 6.85 4.71 -2.97
N GLU A 117 6.08 4.79 -1.90
CA GLU A 117 5.36 3.67 -1.29
C GLU A 117 3.91 3.67 -1.78
N PHE A 118 3.20 2.56 -1.59
CA PHE A 118 1.77 2.53 -1.84
C PHE A 118 1.04 1.49 -1.00
N TYR A 119 -0.23 1.77 -0.74
CA TYR A 119 -1.21 0.80 -0.26
C TYR A 119 -2.09 0.32 -1.41
N VAL A 120 -2.59 -0.91 -1.28
CA VAL A 120 -3.61 -1.46 -2.17
C VAL A 120 -4.70 -2.08 -1.30
N ASN A 121 -5.94 -1.63 -1.49
CA ASN A 121 -7.12 -2.30 -0.98
C ASN A 121 -7.96 -2.79 -2.15
N ILE A 122 -8.55 -3.99 -2.04
CA ILE A 122 -9.30 -4.65 -3.11
C ILE A 122 -10.62 -5.14 -2.56
N GLY A 123 -11.67 -5.04 -3.36
CA GLY A 123 -12.99 -5.58 -3.07
C GLY A 123 -13.57 -6.25 -4.32
N TYR A 124 -14.45 -7.21 -4.05
CA TYR A 124 -15.06 -8.08 -5.05
C TYR A 124 -16.58 -8.00 -4.96
N SER A 125 -17.27 -8.21 -6.07
CA SER A 125 -18.72 -8.23 -6.17
C SER A 125 -19.16 -9.09 -7.35
N ILE A 126 -20.36 -9.66 -7.30
CA ILE A 126 -20.96 -10.42 -8.41
C ILE A 126 -21.95 -9.54 -9.21
N GLU A 127 -22.69 -8.65 -8.54
CA GLU A 127 -23.88 -8.01 -9.12
C GLU A 127 -23.75 -6.50 -9.35
N SER A 128 -22.78 -5.84 -8.72
CA SER A 128 -22.63 -4.37 -8.79
C SER A 128 -21.19 -3.90 -8.71
N ALA A 129 -20.94 -2.66 -9.12
CA ALA A 129 -19.62 -2.07 -9.01
C ALA A 129 -19.18 -2.02 -7.53
N ALA A 130 -18.24 -2.88 -7.15
CA ALA A 130 -17.69 -2.91 -5.80
C ALA A 130 -17.13 -1.52 -5.43
N SER A 131 -17.64 -0.91 -4.36
CA SER A 131 -16.97 0.24 -3.75
C SER A 131 -15.89 -0.27 -2.80
N VAL A 132 -14.70 0.32 -2.91
CA VAL A 132 -13.55 -0.06 -2.08
C VAL A 132 -13.01 1.18 -1.42
N GLU A 133 -12.96 1.13 -0.09
CA GLU A 133 -12.38 2.20 0.70
C GLU A 133 -10.87 2.22 0.58
N CYS A 134 -10.33 3.42 0.66
CA CYS A 134 -8.91 3.68 0.69
C CYS A 134 -8.42 3.57 2.14
N VAL A 135 -7.27 2.94 2.38
CA VAL A 135 -6.84 2.51 3.72
C VAL A 135 -5.67 3.32 4.27
N ALA A 136 -4.97 4.10 3.44
CA ALA A 136 -3.73 4.78 3.81
C ALA A 136 -3.87 5.63 5.07
N ASN A 137 -4.93 6.43 5.18
CA ASN A 137 -5.11 7.32 6.33
C ASN A 137 -5.22 6.55 7.65
N ALA A 138 -5.99 5.45 7.67
CA ALA A 138 -6.12 4.60 8.86
C ALA A 138 -4.82 3.84 9.14
N CYS A 139 -4.17 3.30 8.10
CA CYS A 139 -2.90 2.60 8.22
C CYS A 139 -1.78 3.51 8.75
N GLU A 140 -1.60 4.70 8.19
CA GLU A 140 -0.55 5.64 8.61
C GLU A 140 -0.85 6.25 9.98
N ALA A 141 -2.11 6.38 10.39
CA ALA A 141 -2.44 6.74 11.77
C ALA A 141 -1.92 5.70 12.77
N SER A 142 -2.05 4.41 12.46
CA SER A 142 -1.53 3.32 13.31
C SER A 142 0.00 3.21 13.32
N LYS A 143 0.66 3.66 12.25
CA LYS A 143 2.12 3.58 12.08
C LYS A 143 2.88 4.85 12.42
N ARG A 144 2.16 5.93 12.77
CA ARG A 144 2.69 7.28 12.93
C ARG A 144 3.93 7.36 13.82
N ASP A 145 3.94 6.66 14.94
CA ASP A 145 5.03 6.76 15.91
C ASP A 145 6.27 5.99 15.44
N LEU A 146 6.09 4.86 14.73
CA LEU A 146 7.17 4.15 14.06
C LEU A 146 7.74 4.95 12.88
N ARG A 147 6.90 5.61 12.07
CA ARG A 147 7.35 6.52 11.01
C ARG A 147 8.27 7.61 11.57
N LYS A 148 7.90 8.21 12.70
CA LYS A 148 8.73 9.22 13.39
C LYS A 148 10.04 8.63 13.91
N ALA A 149 10.01 7.43 14.48
CA ALA A 149 11.21 6.76 14.98
C ALA A 149 12.19 6.43 13.84
N ILE A 150 11.67 5.93 12.70
CA ILE A 150 12.46 5.68 11.48
C ILE A 150 13.09 6.99 10.99
N GLN A 151 12.29 8.05 10.86
CA GLN A 151 12.79 9.34 10.40
C GLN A 151 13.86 9.92 11.34
N SER A 152 13.68 9.79 12.66
CA SER A 152 14.69 10.21 13.63
C SER A 152 15.99 9.44 13.47
N ASN A 153 15.90 8.09 13.36
CA ASN A 153 17.05 7.24 13.14
C ASN A 153 17.79 7.58 11.84
N GLU A 154 17.07 7.82 10.74
CA GLU A 154 17.67 8.23 9.46
C GLU A 154 18.36 9.59 9.55
N MET A 155 17.78 10.58 10.26
CA MET A 155 18.43 11.88 10.48
C MET A 155 19.71 11.78 11.32
N ASP A 156 19.70 10.96 12.37
CA ASP A 156 20.87 10.79 13.24
C ASP A 156 21.96 9.97 12.55
N TRP A 157 21.59 8.98 11.76
CA TRP A 157 22.51 8.27 10.88
C TRP A 157 23.14 9.21 9.85
N GLU A 158 22.36 10.08 9.19
CA GLU A 158 22.91 11.05 8.24
C GLU A 158 23.96 11.97 8.89
N LYS A 159 23.72 12.41 10.14
CA LYS A 159 24.69 13.20 10.90
C LYS A 159 25.96 12.40 11.20
N ALA A 160 25.83 11.13 11.61
CA ALA A 160 26.96 10.27 11.90
C ALA A 160 27.83 10.01 10.67
N GLU A 161 27.21 9.77 9.50
CA GLU A 161 27.92 9.62 8.22
C GLU A 161 28.66 10.90 7.82
N ARG A 162 28.02 12.06 7.96
CA ARG A 162 28.69 13.35 7.70
C ARG A 162 29.86 13.60 8.65
N ALA A 163 29.73 13.24 9.92
CA ALA A 163 30.81 13.34 10.90
C ALA A 163 31.97 12.40 10.54
N LEU A 164 31.68 11.16 10.11
CA LEU A 164 32.68 10.22 9.62
C LEU A 164 33.41 10.76 8.39
N GLN A 165 32.70 11.30 7.39
CA GLN A 165 33.34 11.93 6.23
C GLN A 165 34.22 13.11 6.63
N SER A 166 33.79 13.94 7.59
CA SER A 166 34.61 15.04 8.12
C SER A 166 35.85 14.52 8.85
N LYS A 167 35.74 13.42 9.60
CA LYS A 167 36.86 12.78 10.30
C LYS A 167 37.88 12.25 9.30
N ILE A 168 37.43 11.55 8.26
CA ILE A 168 38.27 11.06 7.17
C ILE A 168 39.01 12.21 6.50
N ALA A 169 38.32 13.29 6.13
CA ALA A 169 38.95 14.45 5.49
C ALA A 169 39.99 15.15 6.39
N SER A 170 39.81 15.08 7.72
CA SER A 170 40.74 15.66 8.70
C SER A 170 41.96 14.77 8.97
N GLU A 171 41.77 13.45 9.05
CA GLU A 171 42.80 12.50 9.47
C GLU A 171 43.59 11.92 8.29
N CYS A 172 42.97 11.86 7.10
CA CYS A 172 43.54 11.31 5.87
C CYS A 172 43.57 12.39 4.77
N PRO A 173 44.51 13.36 4.85
CA PRO A 173 44.52 14.51 3.95
C PRO A 173 44.75 14.13 2.48
N ASP A 174 44.16 14.90 1.56
CA ASP A 174 44.27 14.66 0.12
C ASP A 174 45.68 14.85 -0.45
N THR A 175 46.57 15.53 0.28
CA THR A 175 47.90 15.93 -0.18
C THR A 175 48.98 15.51 0.80
N GLY A 176 50.17 15.21 0.27
CA GLY A 176 51.34 14.82 1.08
C GLY A 176 51.43 13.32 1.42
N TRP A 177 50.44 12.53 1.02
CA TRP A 177 50.39 11.08 1.19
C TRP A 177 50.36 10.39 -0.17
N ASP A 178 50.98 9.21 -0.28
CA ASP A 178 50.71 8.34 -1.43
C ASP A 178 49.32 7.71 -1.32
N THR A 179 48.81 7.19 -2.45
CA THR A 179 47.46 6.65 -2.55
C THR A 179 47.21 5.46 -1.62
N ALA A 180 48.20 4.58 -1.43
CA ALA A 180 48.02 3.37 -0.61
C ALA A 180 47.93 3.73 0.87
N THR A 181 48.86 4.55 1.36
CA THR A 181 48.87 5.03 2.75
C THR A 181 47.58 5.79 3.09
N ARG A 182 47.06 6.57 2.14
CA ARG A 182 45.78 7.26 2.31
C ARG A 182 44.61 6.27 2.41
N GLN A 183 44.52 5.30 1.50
CA GLN A 183 43.46 4.30 1.53
C GLN A 183 43.47 3.48 2.83
N GLU A 184 44.64 3.13 3.34
CA GLU A 184 44.80 2.46 4.64
C GLU A 184 44.25 3.30 5.79
N CYS A 185 44.54 4.61 5.82
CA CYS A 185 43.95 5.52 6.80
C CYS A 185 42.43 5.61 6.68
N GLU A 186 41.90 5.80 5.47
CA GLU A 186 40.45 5.88 5.26
C GLU A 186 39.74 4.60 5.71
N LEU A 187 40.33 3.44 5.43
CA LEU A 187 39.84 2.15 5.87
C LEU A 187 39.86 2.01 7.40
N GLN A 188 40.94 2.45 8.05
CA GLN A 188 41.04 2.40 9.51
C GLN A 188 39.98 3.29 10.17
N VAL A 189 39.84 4.54 9.71
CA VAL A 189 38.85 5.48 10.25
C VAL A 189 37.43 4.94 10.06
N ARG A 190 37.13 4.33 8.91
CA ARG A 190 35.84 3.67 8.66
C ARG A 190 35.63 2.45 9.57
N SER A 191 36.67 1.63 9.76
CA SER A 191 36.62 0.47 10.65
C SER A 191 36.33 0.88 12.10
N ASP A 192 36.97 1.94 12.59
CA ASP A 192 36.77 2.46 13.94
C ASP A 192 35.33 2.95 14.18
N SER A 193 34.65 3.42 13.14
CA SER A 193 33.26 3.89 13.19
C SER A 193 32.23 2.84 12.74
N ALA A 194 32.67 1.65 12.32
CA ALA A 194 31.81 0.65 11.70
C ALA A 194 30.69 0.17 12.65
N GLU A 195 31.01 -0.04 13.93
CA GLU A 195 30.01 -0.45 14.93
C GLU A 195 28.94 0.62 15.12
N GLN A 196 29.35 1.88 15.31
CA GLN A 196 28.42 3.00 15.49
C GLN A 196 27.50 3.18 14.26
N ILE A 197 28.05 3.11 13.05
CA ILE A 197 27.27 3.21 11.82
C ILE A 197 26.34 2.00 11.66
N GLY A 198 26.83 0.80 12.01
CA GLY A 198 26.06 -0.45 11.96
C GLY A 198 24.80 -0.42 12.85
N GLN A 199 24.89 0.18 14.05
CA GLN A 199 23.76 0.32 14.96
C GLN A 199 22.56 1.04 14.33
N PHE A 200 22.79 2.05 13.49
CA PHE A 200 21.70 2.74 12.79
C PHE A 200 21.02 1.85 11.73
N SER A 201 21.79 1.00 11.06
CA SER A 201 21.27 0.03 10.09
C SER A 201 20.41 -1.02 10.78
N ASP A 202 20.90 -1.58 11.89
CA ASP A 202 20.17 -2.59 12.68
C ASP A 202 18.89 -1.99 13.25
N ARG A 203 18.96 -0.75 13.76
CA ARG A 203 17.79 -0.04 14.28
C ARG A 203 16.76 0.28 13.21
N ASP A 204 17.18 0.68 12.01
CA ASP A 204 16.26 0.90 10.87
C ASP A 204 15.56 -0.40 10.47
N ALA A 205 16.28 -1.52 10.43
CA ALA A 205 15.72 -2.83 10.12
C ALA A 205 14.66 -3.25 11.17
N GLU A 206 15.00 -3.13 12.45
CA GLU A 206 14.10 -3.46 13.57
C GLU A 206 12.81 -2.62 13.53
N LEU A 207 12.93 -1.30 13.35
CA LEU A 207 11.78 -0.40 13.28
C LEU A 207 10.87 -0.71 12.08
N ARG A 208 11.45 -1.10 10.94
CA ARG A 208 10.69 -1.48 9.74
C ARG A 208 10.02 -2.84 9.90
N GLU A 209 10.64 -3.78 10.60
CA GLU A 209 10.02 -5.05 10.97
C GLU A 209 8.83 -4.83 11.91
N GLN A 210 8.98 -3.98 12.93
CA GLN A 210 7.87 -3.58 13.81
C GLN A 210 6.73 -2.92 13.02
N MET A 211 7.05 -2.09 12.02
CA MET A 211 6.06 -1.45 11.18
C MET A 211 5.33 -2.44 10.27
N ALA A 212 6.03 -3.46 9.77
CA ALA A 212 5.45 -4.53 8.97
C ALA A 212 4.56 -5.47 9.79
N ALA A 213 4.83 -5.62 11.09
CA ALA A 213 4.01 -6.40 12.01
C ALA A 213 2.69 -5.73 12.40
N ILE A 214 2.52 -4.42 12.13
CA ILE A 214 1.25 -3.72 12.29
C ILE A 214 0.30 -4.17 11.17
N ASP A 215 -0.63 -5.08 11.51
CA ASP A 215 -1.64 -5.64 10.60
C ASP A 215 -3.09 -5.24 10.96
N PRO A 216 -3.49 -3.98 10.76
CA PRO A 216 -4.88 -3.68 10.49
C PRO A 216 -5.18 -4.27 9.11
N ASP A 217 -5.83 -5.45 9.07
CA ASP A 217 -6.34 -6.34 8.00
C ASP A 217 -5.85 -6.21 6.53
N ARG A 218 -5.36 -5.05 6.09
CA ARG A 218 -4.98 -4.64 4.73
C ARG A 218 -3.86 -3.60 4.67
N CYS A 219 -3.14 -3.32 5.76
CA CYS A 219 -2.13 -2.25 5.82
C CYS A 219 -0.72 -2.68 5.40
N THR A 220 -0.58 -3.56 4.41
CA THR A 220 0.75 -3.85 3.85
C THR A 220 1.26 -2.66 3.02
N VAL A 221 2.45 -2.15 3.35
CA VAL A 221 3.14 -1.13 2.54
C VAL A 221 3.96 -1.84 1.46
N TYR A 222 3.75 -1.46 0.21
CA TYR A 222 4.54 -1.95 -0.91
C TYR A 222 5.54 -0.89 -1.39
N SER A 223 6.61 -1.34 -2.06
CA SER A 223 7.72 -0.50 -2.52
C SER A 223 8.58 0.06 -1.35
N GLY A 224 8.98 1.33 -1.36
CA GLY A 224 9.81 1.93 -0.30
C GLY A 224 11.28 1.48 -0.28
N ALA A 225 11.71 0.71 -1.29
CA ALA A 225 13.09 0.27 -1.41
C ALA A 225 14.04 1.47 -1.60
N LEU A 226 15.27 1.32 -1.10
CA LEU A 226 16.34 2.28 -1.35
C LEU A 226 16.58 2.41 -2.86
N VAL A 227 16.84 3.65 -3.28
CA VAL A 227 17.39 3.94 -4.58
C VAL A 227 18.88 3.66 -4.47
N ASN A 228 19.31 2.49 -4.92
CA ASN A 228 20.74 2.25 -5.12
C ASN A 228 21.20 3.20 -6.22
N GLU A 229 22.19 4.03 -5.92
CA GLU A 229 22.89 4.85 -6.92
C GLU A 229 23.78 3.98 -7.80
#